data_AF-A0A1D6E4U4-F1
#
_entry.id   AF-A0A1D6E4U4-F1
#
_cell.length_a   1.000
_cell.length_b   1.000
_cell.length_c   1.000
_cell.angle_alpha   90.00
_cell.angle_beta   90.00
_cell.angle_gamma   90.00
#
_symmetry.space_group_name_H-M   'P 1'
#
loop_
_entity.id
_entity.type
_entity.pdbx_description
1 polymer ?
#
loop_
_entity_poly.entity_id
_entity_poly.type
_entity_poly.pdbx_seq_one_letter_code
_entity_poly.pdbx_strand_id
1 'polypeptide(L)'
;MFKEFMEDHNTATFPSKKYYNLDAYHHKAMEKEKKKGLKMIVTERTVFNDEEQRRLELLKERERRKEEEVEALKRSMQAGLAQDMKEQARLREEMNYQYRLGNFQAAAAIQKRLDPDAPLQ
;
A
#
# COMPACT_ATOMS: atom_id res chain seq x y z
N MET A 1 11.17 37.76 -74.61
CA MET A 1 10.50 36.45 -74.56
C MET A 1 10.94 35.57 -73.37
N PHE A 2 11.05 36.14 -72.16
CA PHE A 2 11.15 35.34 -70.91
C PHE A 2 10.39 35.98 -69.74
N LYS A 3 9.75 37.14 -69.98
CA LYS A 3 8.97 37.88 -68.99
C LYS A 3 7.49 37.48 -69.01
N GLU A 4 6.98 37.05 -70.17
CA GLU A 4 5.61 36.56 -70.36
C GLU A 4 5.41 35.12 -69.85
N PHE A 5 6.48 34.34 -69.64
CA PHE A 5 6.37 32.94 -69.21
C PHE A 5 6.23 32.78 -67.68
N MET A 6 6.40 33.87 -66.91
CA MET A 6 6.35 33.85 -65.45
C MET A 6 4.98 34.27 -64.89
N GLU A 7 4.05 34.73 -65.73
CA GLU A 7 2.80 35.35 -65.27
C GLU A 7 1.61 34.38 -65.14
N ASP A 8 1.73 33.10 -65.55
CA ASP A 8 0.59 32.18 -65.60
C ASP A 8 0.74 30.87 -64.79
N HIS A 9 1.68 30.82 -63.86
CA HIS A 9 1.62 29.79 -62.82
C HIS A 9 0.94 30.37 -61.60
N ASN A 10 -0.38 30.28 -61.64
CA ASN A 10 -1.25 30.48 -60.50
C ASN A 10 -0.84 29.53 -59.35
N THR A 11 0.14 29.93 -58.56
CA THR A 11 0.60 29.24 -57.35
C THR A 11 -0.45 29.26 -56.23
N ALA A 12 -1.65 29.82 -56.48
CA ALA A 12 -2.79 29.74 -55.59
C ALA A 12 -3.64 28.47 -55.76
N THR A 13 -3.23 27.48 -56.58
CA THR A 13 -3.74 26.12 -56.39
C THR A 13 -3.09 25.53 -55.15
N PHE A 14 -3.65 25.85 -53.97
CA PHE A 14 -3.35 25.12 -52.74
C PHE A 14 -3.41 23.61 -53.01
N PRO A 15 -2.44 22.81 -52.54
CA PRO A 15 -2.47 21.36 -52.72
C PRO A 15 -3.85 20.84 -52.32
N SER A 16 -4.55 20.17 -53.24
CA SER A 16 -5.91 19.69 -52.99
C SER A 16 -5.94 18.90 -51.68
N LYS A 17 -6.81 19.27 -50.73
CA LYS A 17 -7.01 18.53 -49.46
C LYS A 17 -7.25 17.04 -49.68
N LYS A 18 -7.77 16.66 -50.86
CA LYS A 18 -8.03 15.26 -51.25
C LYS A 18 -6.73 14.46 -51.45
N TYR A 19 -5.65 15.10 -51.90
CA TYR A 19 -4.43 14.41 -52.34
C TYR A 19 -3.17 14.82 -51.56
N TYR A 20 -3.17 15.95 -50.86
CA TYR A 20 -2.01 16.49 -50.13
C TYR A 20 -2.37 16.96 -48.73
N ASN A 21 -3.00 16.09 -47.94
CA ASN A 21 -3.23 16.35 -46.53
C ASN A 21 -1.98 15.93 -45.71
N LEU A 22 -1.09 16.90 -45.47
CA LEU A 22 0.13 16.70 -44.69
C LEU A 22 -0.19 16.24 -43.26
N ASP A 23 -1.26 16.75 -42.65
CA ASP A 23 -1.68 16.34 -41.30
C ASP A 23 -2.05 14.86 -41.26
N ALA A 24 -2.77 14.38 -42.27
CA ALA A 24 -3.11 12.96 -42.38
C ALA A 24 -1.86 12.08 -42.60
N TYR A 25 -0.87 12.58 -43.32
CA TYR A 25 0.42 11.90 -43.49
C TYR A 25 1.19 11.81 -42.16
N HIS A 26 1.34 12.93 -41.46
CA HIS A 26 2.03 12.99 -40.17
C HIS A 26 1.32 12.14 -39.11
N HIS A 27 -0.02 12.17 -39.05
CA HIS A 27 -0.79 11.31 -38.15
C HIS A 27 -0.56 9.82 -38.45
N LYS A 28 -0.52 9.41 -39.72
CA LYS A 28 -0.22 8.02 -40.11
C LYS A 28 1.22 7.62 -39.80
N ALA A 29 2.18 8.53 -39.94
CA ALA A 29 3.58 8.29 -39.57
C ALA A 29 3.73 8.08 -38.06
N MET A 30 3.12 8.93 -37.25
CA MET A 30 3.09 8.81 -35.79
C MET A 30 2.44 7.50 -35.33
N GLU A 31 1.31 7.11 -35.93
CA GLU A 31 0.64 5.83 -35.64
C GLU A 31 1.48 4.61 -36.02
N LYS A 32 2.27 4.68 -37.11
CA LYS A 32 3.20 3.61 -37.49
C LYS A 32 4.33 3.45 -36.48
N GLU A 33 4.93 4.55 -36.01
CA GLU A 33 6.00 4.51 -35.00
C GLU A 33 5.50 3.96 -33.66
N LYS A 34 4.30 4.38 -33.20
CA LYS A 34 3.67 3.82 -31.99
C LYS A 34 3.43 2.31 -32.11
N LYS A 35 2.95 1.83 -33.27
CA LYS A 35 2.73 0.39 -33.51
C LYS A 35 4.03 -0.40 -33.61
N LYS A 36 5.12 0.20 -34.10
CA LYS A 36 6.46 -0.43 -34.07
C LYS A 36 6.97 -0.59 -32.64
N GLY A 37 6.85 0.45 -31.81
CA GLY A 37 7.18 0.38 -30.39
C GLY A 37 6.39 -0.72 -29.66
N LEU A 38 5.10 -0.86 -29.97
CA LEU A 38 4.27 -1.93 -29.42
C LEU A 38 4.70 -3.33 -29.91
N LYS A 39 5.09 -3.49 -31.17
CA LYS A 39 5.57 -4.77 -31.72
C LYS A 39 6.92 -5.21 -31.14
N MET A 40 7.81 -4.27 -30.82
CA MET A 40 9.09 -4.53 -30.14
C MET A 40 8.91 -4.98 -28.67
N ILE A 41 7.77 -4.67 -28.05
CA ILE A 41 7.44 -5.13 -26.69
C ILE A 41 6.97 -6.60 -26.72
N VAL A 42 6.42 -7.06 -27.86
CA VAL A 42 5.86 -8.41 -28.02
C VAL A 42 6.93 -9.45 -28.40
N THR A 43 8.07 -9.06 -28.98
CA THR A 43 9.22 -9.95 -29.16
C THR A 43 9.92 -10.19 -27.81
N GLU A 44 9.41 -11.17 -27.06
CA GLU A 44 10.01 -11.88 -25.92
C GLU A 44 11.12 -11.12 -25.18
N ARG A 45 10.72 -10.19 -24.31
CA ARG A 45 11.61 -9.63 -23.29
C ARG A 45 11.74 -10.61 -22.13
N THR A 46 12.52 -11.68 -22.29
CA THR A 46 12.99 -12.50 -21.16
C THR A 46 14.13 -11.78 -20.43
N VAL A 47 13.89 -10.56 -19.94
CA VAL A 47 14.80 -9.96 -18.96
C VAL A 47 14.45 -10.60 -17.62
N PHE A 48 15.12 -11.70 -17.31
CA PHE A 48 15.14 -12.30 -15.99
C PHE A 48 15.78 -11.27 -15.03
N ASN A 49 14.96 -10.42 -14.42
CA ASN A 49 15.37 -9.54 -13.30
C ASN A 49 15.39 -10.38 -12.01
N ASP A 50 16.21 -11.43 -12.01
CA ASP A 50 16.40 -12.37 -10.89
C ASP A 50 16.84 -11.66 -9.59
N GLU A 51 17.66 -10.61 -9.71
CA GLU A 51 18.13 -9.83 -8.55
C GLU A 51 17.02 -9.02 -7.85
N GLU A 52 16.10 -8.43 -8.60
CA GLU A 52 14.98 -7.68 -8.03
C GLU A 52 13.97 -8.61 -7.36
N GLN A 53 13.69 -9.76 -7.98
CA GLN A 53 12.85 -10.81 -7.41
C GLN A 53 13.44 -11.30 -6.09
N ARG A 54 14.74 -11.59 -6.05
CA ARG A 54 15.44 -12.01 -4.84
C ARG A 54 15.42 -10.97 -3.73
N ARG A 55 15.48 -9.67 -4.06
CA ARG A 55 15.33 -8.58 -3.07
C ARG A 55 13.93 -8.56 -2.45
N LEU A 56 12.89 -8.73 -3.26
CA LEU A 56 11.50 -8.78 -2.78
C LEU A 56 11.25 -10.00 -1.89
N GLU A 57 11.81 -11.15 -2.25
CA GLU A 57 11.73 -12.38 -1.44
C GLU A 57 12.38 -12.17 -0.06
N LEU A 58 13.59 -11.61 -0.01
CA LEU A 58 14.29 -11.31 1.25
C LEU A 58 13.53 -10.30 2.13
N LEU A 59 12.89 -9.29 1.53
CA LEU A 59 12.05 -8.34 2.27
C LEU A 59 10.83 -9.04 2.86
N LYS A 60 10.15 -9.88 2.08
CA LYS A 60 9.00 -10.65 2.54
C LYS A 60 9.37 -11.61 3.65
N GLU A 61 10.50 -12.30 3.57
CA GLU A 61 10.99 -13.16 4.66
C GLU A 61 11.26 -12.38 5.94
N ARG A 62 11.85 -11.18 5.85
CA ARG A 62 12.07 -10.31 7.01
C ARG A 62 10.77 -9.85 7.64
N GLU A 63 9.78 -9.48 6.83
CA GLU A 63 8.46 -9.09 7.33
C GLU A 63 7.78 -10.27 8.04
N ARG A 64 7.80 -11.47 7.45
CA ARG A 64 7.24 -12.67 8.08
C ARG A 64 7.88 -12.98 9.42
N ARG A 65 9.21 -12.89 9.54
CA ARG A 65 9.91 -13.07 10.83
C ARG A 65 9.48 -12.05 11.88
N LYS A 66 9.36 -10.77 11.49
CA LYS A 66 8.87 -9.72 12.40
C LYS A 66 7.43 -9.98 12.84
N GLU A 67 6.58 -10.42 11.91
CA GLU A 67 5.19 -10.78 12.22
C GLU A 67 5.12 -11.96 13.20
N GLU A 68 5.92 -13.00 12.99
CA GLU A 68 6.02 -14.16 13.88
C GLU A 68 6.53 -13.77 15.28
N GLU A 69 7.54 -12.89 15.38
CA GLU A 69 8.03 -12.35 16.65
C GLU A 69 6.95 -11.56 17.39
N VAL A 70 6.23 -10.69 16.68
CA VAL A 70 5.12 -9.91 17.25
C VAL A 70 3.97 -10.82 17.68
N GLU A 71 3.66 -11.85 16.91
CA GLU A 71 2.62 -12.82 17.26
C GLU A 71 3.00 -13.64 18.49
N ALA A 72 4.26 -14.09 18.58
CA ALA A 72 4.78 -14.79 19.75
C ALA A 72 4.70 -13.91 21.01
N LEU A 73 5.07 -12.62 20.89
CA LEU A 73 4.93 -11.65 21.98
C LEU A 73 3.47 -11.44 22.39
N LYS A 74 2.55 -11.33 21.43
CA LYS A 74 1.11 -11.21 21.73
C LYS A 74 0.59 -12.44 22.48
N ARG A 75 1.02 -13.65 22.08
CA ARG A 75 0.62 -14.89 22.76
C ARG A 75 1.17 -14.96 24.19
N SER A 76 2.42 -14.56 24.41
CA SER A 76 3.00 -14.52 25.76
C SER A 76 2.31 -13.50 26.65
N MET A 77 2.00 -12.31 26.13
CA MET A 77 1.22 -11.30 26.83
C MET A 77 -0.20 -11.77 27.13
N GLN A 78 -0.86 -12.46 26.20
CA GLN A 78 -2.22 -12.96 26.38
C GLN A 78 -2.30 -14.05 27.47
N ALA A 79 -1.29 -14.91 27.58
CA ALA A 79 -1.23 -15.94 28.61
C ALA A 79 -1.17 -15.34 30.03
N GLY A 80 -0.34 -14.31 30.23
CA GLY A 80 -0.28 -13.56 31.49
C GLY A 80 -1.55 -12.76 31.75
N LEU A 81 -2.03 -12.02 30.74
CA LEU A 81 -3.23 -11.19 30.84
C LEU A 81 -4.48 -12.02 31.20
N ALA A 82 -4.61 -13.25 30.70
CA ALA A 82 -5.73 -14.12 31.04
C ALA A 82 -5.73 -14.56 32.51
N GLN A 83 -4.55 -14.71 33.12
CA GLN A 83 -4.42 -14.97 34.56
C GLN A 83 -4.77 -13.71 35.35
N ASP A 84 -4.20 -12.57 34.96
CA ASP A 84 -4.46 -11.28 35.61
C ASP A 84 -5.96 -10.92 35.59
N MET A 85 -6.65 -11.17 34.47
CA MET A 85 -8.11 -10.94 34.35
C MET A 85 -8.91 -11.82 35.32
N LYS A 86 -8.50 -13.07 35.55
CA LYS A 86 -9.16 -13.96 36.52
C LYS A 86 -8.91 -13.48 37.94
N GLU A 87 -7.70 -13.03 38.25
CA GLU A 87 -7.36 -12.48 39.56
C GLU A 87 -8.13 -11.19 39.85
N GLN A 88 -8.22 -10.28 38.89
CA GLN A 88 -9.04 -9.07 39.00
C GLN A 88 -10.52 -9.41 39.21
N ALA A 89 -11.07 -10.40 38.49
CA ALA A 89 -12.44 -10.85 38.69
C ALA A 89 -12.66 -11.40 40.11
N ARG A 90 -11.73 -12.23 40.60
CA ARG A 90 -11.75 -12.77 41.97
C ARG A 90 -11.70 -11.66 43.03
N LEU A 91 -10.83 -10.67 42.86
CA LEU A 91 -10.73 -9.52 43.78
C LEU A 91 -12.02 -8.69 43.80
N ARG A 92 -12.68 -8.51 42.65
CA ARG A 92 -13.99 -7.82 42.59
C ARG A 92 -15.09 -8.60 43.33
N GLU A 93 -15.10 -9.92 43.21
CA GLU A 93 -16.04 -10.78 43.95
C GLU A 93 -15.78 -10.71 45.46
N GLU A 94 -14.51 -10.77 45.87
CA GLU A 94 -14.12 -10.66 47.27
C GLU A 94 -14.48 -9.30 47.86
N MET A 95 -14.24 -8.21 47.11
CA MET A 95 -14.66 -6.86 47.48
C MET A 95 -16.19 -6.81 47.71
N ASN A 96 -16.98 -7.34 46.78
CA ASN A 96 -18.44 -7.39 46.89
C ASN A 96 -18.89 -8.21 48.11
N TYR A 97 -18.20 -9.31 48.42
CA TYR A 97 -18.46 -10.11 49.61
C TYR A 97 -18.17 -9.33 50.90
N GLN A 98 -17.04 -8.62 50.97
CA GLN A 98 -16.70 -7.79 52.14
C GLN A 98 -17.69 -6.63 52.32
N TYR A 99 -18.17 -6.02 51.23
CA TYR A 99 -19.24 -5.02 51.29
C TYR A 99 -20.54 -5.59 51.86
N ARG A 100 -20.93 -6.80 51.44
CA ARG A 100 -22.13 -7.49 51.97
C ARG A 100 -21.99 -7.82 53.46
N LEU A 101 -20.78 -8.10 53.92
CA LEU A 101 -20.47 -8.33 55.34
C LEU A 101 -20.39 -7.04 56.17
N GLY A 102 -20.36 -5.86 55.55
CA GLY A 102 -20.18 -4.57 56.24
C GLY A 102 -18.72 -4.23 56.59
N ASN A 103 -17.75 -4.99 56.06
CA ASN A 103 -16.32 -4.78 56.27
C ASN A 103 -15.75 -3.76 55.27
N PHE A 104 -16.11 -2.49 55.44
CA PHE A 104 -15.73 -1.42 54.50
C PHE A 104 -14.22 -1.18 54.39
N GLN A 105 -13.46 -1.39 55.46
CA GLN A 105 -12.00 -1.22 55.46
C GLN A 105 -11.30 -2.24 54.55
N ALA A 106 -11.73 -3.51 54.60
CA ALA A 106 -11.20 -4.58 53.76
C ALA A 106 -11.57 -4.35 52.28
N ALA A 107 -12.81 -3.92 52.02
CA ALA A 107 -13.23 -3.58 50.66
C ALA A 107 -12.44 -2.41 50.07
N ALA A 108 -12.18 -1.35 50.85
CA ALA A 108 -11.37 -0.21 50.42
C ALA A 108 -9.90 -0.59 50.15
N ALA A 109 -9.34 -1.56 50.89
CA ALA A 109 -8.00 -2.07 50.63
C ALA A 109 -7.93 -2.85 49.31
N ILE A 110 -8.96 -3.63 48.98
CA ILE A 110 -9.06 -4.35 47.69
C ILE A 110 -9.24 -3.35 46.54
N GLN A 111 -10.05 -2.30 46.72
CA GLN A 111 -10.23 -1.25 45.73
C GLN A 111 -8.91 -0.57 45.37
N LYS A 112 -8.09 -0.20 46.36
CA LYS A 112 -6.76 0.39 46.13
C LYS A 112 -5.81 -0.53 45.35
N ARG A 113 -5.94 -1.85 45.48
CA ARG A 113 -5.15 -2.83 44.71
C ARG A 113 -5.66 -2.99 43.27
N LEU A 114 -6.93 -2.69 43.03
CA LEU A 114 -7.56 -2.78 41.72
C LEU A 114 -7.37 -1.49 40.89
N ASP A 115 -6.95 -0.41 41.54
CA ASP A 115 -6.74 0.90 40.91
C ASP A 115 -5.53 0.86 39.95
N PRO A 116 -5.70 1.20 38.65
CA PRO A 116 -4.63 1.11 37.65
C PRO A 116 -3.53 2.18 37.81
N ASP A 117 -3.85 3.30 38.47
CA ASP A 117 -2.92 4.42 38.72
C ASP A 117 -2.18 4.28 40.06
N ALA A 118 -2.42 3.21 40.82
CA ALA A 118 -1.71 2.96 42.05
C ALA A 118 -0.22 2.70 41.74
N PRO A 119 0.72 3.28 42.52
CA PRO A 119 2.13 3.01 42.32
C PRO A 119 2.39 1.50 42.50
N LEU A 120 3.04 0.89 41.51
CA LEU A 120 3.52 -0.50 41.60
C LEU A 120 4.38 -0.62 42.87
N GLN A 121 3.93 -1.42 43.83
CA GLN A 121 4.64 -1.69 45.09
C GLN A 121 5.74 -2.72 44.91
#